data_AF-A0A9X5XIW7-F1
#
_entry.id   AF-A0A9X5XIW7-F1
#
_cell.length_a   1.000
_cell.length_b   1.000
_cell.length_c   1.000
_cell.angle_alpha   90.00
_cell.angle_beta   90.00
_cell.angle_gamma   90.00
#
_symmetry.space_group_name_H-M   'P 1'
#
loop_
_entity.id
_entity.type
_entity.pdbx_description
1 polymer ?
#
loop_
_entity_poly.entity_id
_entity_poly.type
_entity_poly.pdbx_seq_one_letter_code
_entity_poly.pdbx_strand_id
1 'polypeptide(L)'
;MVQVAHAEPQLRQLCPWAGMWELHFSRCTGFRPTWDIPYIRTLTDGRYYVEGPHRNSPRIAETDSAQAAVAMVIERLPPGCGPAFAGTAEELAAYERKADPSGSKSR
;
A
#
# COMPACT_ATOMS: atom_id res chain seq x y z
N MET A 1 7.53 7.40 11.53
CA MET A 1 7.10 6.56 10.39
C MET A 1 6.37 7.34 9.31
N VAL A 2 5.23 8.01 9.59
CA VAL A 2 4.48 8.80 8.58
C VAL A 2 5.34 9.79 7.80
N GLN A 3 6.20 10.56 8.49
CA GLN A 3 7.10 11.52 7.84
C GLN A 3 8.12 10.85 6.89
N VAL A 4 8.63 9.67 7.26
CA VAL A 4 9.58 8.90 6.44
C VAL A 4 8.89 8.41 5.17
N ALA A 5 7.70 7.83 5.31
CA ALA A 5 6.91 7.42 4.15
C ALA A 5 6.50 8.59 3.24
N HIS A 6 6.12 9.73 3.83
CA HIS A 6 5.72 10.92 3.06
C HIS A 6 6.89 11.57 2.29
N ALA A 7 8.14 11.29 2.66
CA ALA A 7 9.30 11.75 1.91
C ALA A 7 9.41 11.04 0.54
N GLU A 8 8.86 9.83 0.43
CA GLU A 8 8.92 9.04 -0.80
C GLU A 8 7.78 9.42 -1.77
N PRO A 9 8.08 9.88 -3.00
CA PRO A 9 7.06 10.33 -3.94
C PRO A 9 5.98 9.28 -4.26
N GLN A 10 6.39 8.01 -4.35
CA GLN A 10 5.50 6.89 -4.67
C GLN A 10 4.47 6.61 -3.57
N LEU A 11 4.79 6.91 -2.30
CA LEU A 11 3.85 6.75 -1.19
C LEU A 11 3.09 8.04 -0.89
N ARG A 12 3.71 9.20 -1.10
CA ARG A 12 3.08 10.52 -0.89
C ARG A 12 1.84 10.73 -1.78
N GLN A 13 1.79 10.09 -2.93
CA GLN A 13 0.65 10.16 -3.84
C GLN A 13 -0.52 9.23 -3.44
N LEU A 14 -0.31 8.33 -2.46
CA LEU A 14 -1.32 7.39 -1.97
C LEU A 14 -2.09 7.97 -0.79
N CYS A 15 -3.20 7.34 -0.43
CA CYS A 15 -3.98 7.73 0.75
C CYS A 15 -3.45 6.96 1.98
N PRO A 16 -2.75 7.62 2.93
CA PRO A 16 -2.25 6.94 4.12
C PRO A 16 -3.37 6.75 5.15
N TRP A 17 -3.34 5.63 5.86
CA TRP A 17 -4.11 5.43 7.08
C TRP A 17 -3.19 4.95 8.19
N ALA A 18 -3.19 5.66 9.32
CA ALA A 18 -2.38 5.32 10.48
C ALA A 18 -3.25 5.04 11.70
N GLY A 19 -2.99 3.93 12.40
CA GLY A 19 -3.72 3.52 13.60
C GLY A 19 -3.21 2.20 14.15
N MET A 20 -3.42 1.92 15.45
CA MET A 20 -2.93 0.70 16.12
C MET A 20 -1.44 0.40 15.87
N TRP A 21 -0.60 1.44 15.83
CA TRP A 21 0.83 1.33 15.51
C TRP A 21 1.15 0.85 14.10
N GLU A 22 0.20 0.96 13.17
CA GLU A 22 0.36 0.57 11.79
C GLU A 22 0.18 1.74 10.85
N LEU A 23 0.92 1.71 9.74
CA LEU A 23 0.80 2.64 8.63
C LEU A 23 0.47 1.85 7.36
N HIS A 24 -0.74 2.04 6.87
CA HIS A 24 -1.29 1.46 5.63
C HIS A 24 -1.32 2.51 4.53
N PHE A 25 -1.39 2.05 3.28
CA PHE A 25 -1.57 2.87 2.10
C PHE A 25 -2.70 2.31 1.25
N SER A 26 -3.60 3.19 0.81
CA SER A 26 -4.69 2.87 -0.10
C SER A 26 -4.47 3.57 -1.44
N ARG A 27 -4.78 2.85 -2.52
CA ARG A 27 -4.77 3.39 -3.89
C ARG A 27 -6.04 4.19 -4.21
N CYS A 28 -6.96 4.33 -3.27
CA CYS A 28 -8.16 5.15 -3.40
C CYS A 28 -8.45 5.96 -2.13
N THR A 29 -9.18 7.07 -2.28
CA THR A 29 -9.50 7.99 -1.16
C THR A 29 -10.89 7.77 -0.55
N GLY A 30 -11.74 6.97 -1.21
CA GLY A 30 -13.12 6.71 -0.78
C GLY A 30 -13.24 5.72 0.38
N PHE A 31 -14.48 5.55 0.84
CA PHE A 31 -14.80 4.59 1.90
C PHE A 31 -14.46 3.16 1.47
N ARG A 32 -13.91 2.37 2.41
CA ARG A 32 -13.23 1.09 2.21
C ARG A 32 -11.94 1.21 1.38
N PRO A 33 -10.78 1.27 2.05
CA PRO A 33 -9.49 1.36 1.35
C PRO A 33 -9.20 0.09 0.55
N THR A 34 -8.25 0.19 -0.38
CA THR A 34 -7.66 -1.00 -0.99
C THR A 34 -6.82 -1.76 0.05
N TRP A 35 -6.75 -3.09 -0.11
CA TRP A 35 -5.97 -3.99 0.74
C TRP A 35 -5.00 -4.81 -0.12
N ASP A 36 -4.25 -4.12 -0.97
CA ASP A 36 -3.33 -4.69 -1.97
C ASP A 36 -1.90 -4.14 -1.86
N ILE A 37 -1.62 -3.32 -0.84
CA ILE A 37 -0.29 -2.78 -0.52
C ILE A 37 0.13 -3.26 0.87
N PRO A 38 1.37 -3.74 1.07
CA PRO A 38 1.90 -4.03 2.39
C PRO A 38 1.88 -2.82 3.32
N TYR A 39 1.78 -3.06 4.62
CA TYR A 39 1.76 -2.02 5.65
C TYR A 39 2.92 -2.19 6.61
N ILE A 40 3.24 -1.11 7.31
CA ILE A 40 4.34 -1.08 8.29
C ILE A 40 3.74 -1.05 9.69
N ARG A 41 4.10 -2.02 10.54
CA ARG A 41 3.83 -1.98 11.98
C ARG A 41 5.06 -1.47 12.72
N THR A 42 4.90 -0.41 13.49
CA THR A 42 5.91 0.11 14.40
C THR A 42 5.82 -0.61 15.74
N LEU A 43 6.95 -1.09 16.27
CA LEU A 43 7.00 -1.76 17.56
C LEU A 43 7.56 -0.83 18.65
N THR A 44 7.28 -1.19 19.91
CA THR A 44 7.76 -0.44 21.08
C THR A 44 9.27 -0.58 21.31
N ASP A 45 9.90 -1.58 20.72
CA ASP A 45 11.35 -1.83 20.80
C ASP A 45 12.17 -1.14 19.70
N GLY A 46 11.53 -0.29 18.88
CA GLY A 46 12.16 0.44 17.79
C GLY A 46 12.27 -0.32 16.47
N ARG A 47 11.84 -1.59 16.42
CA ARG A 47 11.78 -2.36 15.17
C ARG A 47 10.52 -2.05 14.37
N TYR A 48 10.57 -2.41 13.09
CA TYR A 48 9.51 -2.30 12.13
C TYR A 48 9.23 -3.66 11.51
N TYR A 49 7.95 -4.03 11.46
CA TYR A 49 7.50 -5.16 10.67
C TYR A 49 6.86 -4.66 9.38
N VAL A 50 7.19 -5.32 8.27
CA VAL A 50 6.47 -5.17 7.01
C VAL A 50 5.57 -6.39 6.88
N GLU A 51 4.27 -6.15 6.79
CA GLU A 51 3.23 -7.19 6.78
C GLU A 51 2.20 -6.88 5.69
N GLY A 52 1.26 -7.80 5.49
CA GLY A 52 0.14 -7.57 4.60
C GLY A 52 0.20 -8.31 3.25
N PRO A 53 -0.67 -7.92 2.31
CA PRO A 53 -1.48 -6.71 2.37
C PRO A 53 -2.68 -6.80 3.34
N HIS A 54 -3.11 -8.00 3.73
CA HIS A 54 -4.14 -8.18 4.77
C HIS A 54 -3.54 -8.39 6.17
N ARG A 55 -4.26 -8.05 7.24
CA ARG A 55 -3.77 -8.19 8.63
C ARG A 55 -3.42 -9.62 9.04
N ASN A 56 -4.04 -10.58 8.39
CA ASN A 56 -3.86 -12.02 8.55
C ASN A 56 -2.82 -12.61 7.58
N SER A 57 -2.19 -11.79 6.74
CA SER A 57 -1.06 -12.20 5.92
C SER A 57 0.18 -12.45 6.79
N PRO A 58 1.06 -13.40 6.41
CA PRO A 58 2.31 -13.61 7.11
C PRO A 58 3.19 -12.35 7.06
N ARG A 59 4.08 -12.22 8.04
CA ARG A 59 5.09 -11.16 8.03
C ARG A 59 5.98 -11.34 6.81
N ILE A 60 6.22 -10.25 6.10
CA ILE A 60 7.10 -10.19 4.94
C ILE A 60 8.54 -10.01 5.41
N ALA A 61 8.77 -9.08 6.33
CA ALA A 61 10.10 -8.75 6.82
C ALA A 61 10.07 -8.07 8.18
N GLU A 62 11.24 -8.03 8.81
CA GLU A 62 11.55 -7.29 10.02
C GLU A 62 12.83 -6.48 9.80
N THR A 63 12.86 -5.26 10.30
CA THR A 63 14.02 -4.37 10.20
C THR A 63 14.03 -3.36 11.34
N ASP A 64 15.21 -2.87 11.70
CA ASP A 64 15.42 -1.76 12.63
C ASP A 64 15.46 -0.39 11.92
N SER A 65 15.36 -0.36 10.58
CA SER A 65 15.41 0.87 9.78
C SER A 65 14.04 1.24 9.21
N ALA A 66 13.58 2.45 9.54
CA ALA A 66 12.33 2.99 9.02
C ALA A 66 12.36 3.13 7.48
N GLN A 67 13.51 3.55 6.94
CA GLN A 67 13.74 3.71 5.51
C GLN A 67 13.72 2.36 4.80
N ALA A 68 14.34 1.33 5.38
CA ALA A 68 14.31 -0.02 4.83
C ALA A 68 12.87 -0.58 4.80
N ALA A 69 12.09 -0.37 5.86
CA ALA A 69 10.69 -0.78 5.90
C ALA A 69 9.86 -0.10 4.79
N VAL A 70 10.08 1.20 4.58
CA VAL A 70 9.44 1.98 3.51
C VAL A 70 9.84 1.47 2.12
N ALA A 71 11.13 1.21 1.89
CA ALA A 71 11.62 0.67 0.62
C ALA A 71 10.98 -0.69 0.30
N MET A 72 10.83 -1.57 1.29
CA MET A 72 10.17 -2.87 1.11
C MET A 72 8.70 -2.76 0.71
N VAL A 73 7.98 -1.74 1.20
CA VAL A 73 6.61 -1.44 0.76
C VAL A 73 6.61 -0.97 -0.69
N ILE A 74 7.51 -0.06 -1.05
CA ILE A 74 7.64 0.50 -2.41
C ILE A 74 7.93 -0.58 -3.44
N GLU A 75 8.87 -1.49 -3.14
CA GLU A 75 9.22 -2.64 -3.98
C GLU A 75 8.02 -3.57 -4.28
N ARG A 76 7.00 -3.53 -3.42
CA ARG A 76 5.82 -4.40 -3.48
C ARG A 76 4.55 -3.65 -3.88
N LEU A 77 4.66 -2.42 -4.34
CA LEU A 77 3.52 -1.70 -4.89
C LEU A 77 2.97 -2.44 -6.12
N PRO A 78 1.64 -2.46 -6.31
CA PRO A 78 1.04 -2.99 -7.53
C PRO A 78 1.63 -2.34 -8.79
N PRO A 79 1.75 -3.07 -9.91
CA PRO A 79 2.23 -2.49 -11.16
C PRO A 79 1.31 -1.35 -11.60
N GLY A 80 1.91 -0.25 -12.07
CA GLY A 80 1.15 0.94 -12.47
C GLY A 80 0.54 1.72 -11.31
N CYS A 81 1.00 1.52 -10.07
CA CYS A 81 0.55 2.28 -8.90
C CYS A 81 0.87 3.78 -9.06
N GLY A 82 -0.15 4.56 -9.42
CA GLY A 82 -0.11 6.01 -9.57
C GLY A 82 -0.72 6.75 -8.37
N PRO A 83 -1.09 8.04 -8.55
CA PRO A 83 -1.83 8.78 -7.52
C PRO A 83 -3.11 8.08 -7.10
N ALA A 84 -3.50 8.25 -5.83
CA ALA A 84 -4.71 7.67 -5.30
C ALA A 84 -5.94 8.10 -6.11
N PHE A 85 -6.73 7.12 -6.50
CA PHE A 85 -7.98 7.30 -7.22
C PHE A 85 -9.02 7.98 -6.33
N ALA A 86 -9.63 9.05 -6.85
CA ALA A 86 -10.72 9.75 -6.18
C ALA A 86 -12.02 8.93 -6.30
N GLY A 87 -12.22 8.00 -5.37
CA GLY A 87 -13.37 7.08 -5.37
C GLY A 87 -13.15 5.87 -4.47
N THR A 88 -14.04 4.89 -4.53
CA THR A 88 -13.93 3.64 -3.74
C THR A 88 -13.02 2.62 -4.42
N ALA A 89 -12.66 1.56 -3.68
CA ALA A 89 -11.90 0.44 -4.23
C ALA A 89 -12.66 -0.26 -5.38
N GLU A 90 -13.99 -0.35 -5.30
CA GLU A 90 -14.81 -0.93 -6.37
C GLU A 90 -14.79 -0.07 -7.65
N GLU A 91 -14.81 1.25 -7.51
CA GLU A 91 -14.73 2.19 -8.63
C GLU A 91 -13.34 2.15 -9.29
N LEU A 92 -12.26 2.10 -8.50
CA LEU A 92 -10.90 1.89 -9.01
C LEU A 92 -10.80 0.59 -9.81
N ALA A 93 -11.30 -0.53 -9.28
CA ALA A 93 -11.28 -1.81 -9.98
C ALA A 93 -12.09 -1.76 -11.29
N ALA A 94 -13.19 -1.01 -11.33
CA ALA A 94 -13.97 -0.80 -12.56
C ALA A 94 -13.24 0.08 -13.58
N TYR A 95 -12.49 1.09 -13.13
CA TYR A 95 -11.64 1.94 -13.96
C TYR A 95 -10.50 1.13 -14.59
N GLU A 96 -9.78 0.33 -13.80
CA GLU A 96 -8.67 -0.50 -14.29
C GLU A 96 -9.11 -1.54 -15.32
N ARG A 97 -10.26 -2.20 -15.11
CA ARG A 97 -10.84 -3.12 -16.10
C ARG A 97 -11.19 -2.45 -17.43
N LYS A 98 -11.55 -1.17 -17.42
CA LYS A 98 -11.84 -0.40 -18.66
C LYS A 98 -10.55 0.07 -19.34
N ALA A 99 -9.54 0.40 -18.55
CA ALA A 99 -8.23 0.86 -19.02
C ALA A 99 -7.39 -0.28 -19.62
N ASP A 100 -7.66 -1.54 -19.24
CA ASP A 100 -7.10 -2.74 -19.87
C ASP A 100 -8.15 -3.51 -20.71
N PRO A 101 -8.51 -3.03 -21.91
CA PRO A 101 -9.36 -3.78 -22.83
C PRO A 101 -8.63 -4.98 -23.47
N SER A 102 -7.36 -5.23 -23.12
CA SER A 102 -6.49 -6.23 -23.73
C SER A 102 -6.47 -7.59 -23.02
N GLY A 103 -7.40 -7.83 -22.09
CA GLY A 103 -7.86 -9.18 -21.72
C GLY A 103 -8.56 -9.92 -22.88
N SER A 104 -8.05 -9.79 -24.11
CA SER A 104 -8.45 -10.55 -25.28
C SER A 104 -7.94 -11.98 -25.13
N LYS A 105 -8.88 -12.87 -24.79
CA LYS A 105 -8.93 -14.30 -25.13
C LYS A 105 -7.57 -14.97 -25.39
N SER A 106 -7.12 -15.78 -24.44
CA SER A 106 -6.33 -16.97 -24.78
C SER A 106 -7.18 -18.21 -24.50
N ARG A 107 -7.22 -19.06 -25.53
CA ARG A 107 -8.05 -20.25 -25.71
C ARG A 107 -7.71 -21.38 -24.77
#